data_AF-A0A4R2YJI0-F1
#
_entry.id   AF-A0A4R2YJI0-F1
#
_cell.length_a   1.000
_cell.length_b   1.000
_cell.length_c   1.000
_cell.angle_alpha   90.00
_cell.angle_beta   90.00
_cell.angle_gamma   90.00
#
_symmetry.space_group_name_H-M   'P 1'
#
loop_
_entity.id
_entity.type
_entity.pdbx_description
1 polymer ?
#
loop_
_entity_poly.entity_id
_entity_poly.type
_entity_poly.pdbx_seq_one_letter_code
_entity_poly.pdbx_strand_id
1 'polypeptide(L)'
;MSPLKCVLIWLGSVFLFTMTFTTLFSLCSEQWFYSKISAHTEFIQENIWDNIYMSILFGGSALVDIFLIFVIAKFFAYRKQAAR
;
A
#
# COMPACT_ATOMS: atom_id res chain seq x y z
N MET A 1 -10.84 -14.37 20.65
CA MET A 1 -9.65 -13.49 20.78
C MET A 1 -9.90 -12.50 21.91
N SER A 2 -8.88 -12.15 22.69
CA SER A 2 -9.03 -11.05 23.66
C SER A 2 -9.27 -9.73 22.90
N PRO A 3 -10.17 -8.85 23.35
CA PRO A 3 -10.45 -7.56 22.71
C PRO A 3 -9.17 -6.74 22.48
N LEU A 4 -8.24 -6.82 23.42
CA LEU A 4 -6.96 -6.12 23.38
C LEU A 4 -6.06 -6.60 22.22
N LYS A 5 -6.14 -7.89 21.87
CA LYS A 5 -5.42 -8.44 20.70
C LYS A 5 -6.00 -7.91 19.39
N CYS A 6 -7.32 -7.73 19.29
CA CYS A 6 -7.93 -7.14 18.09
C CYS A 6 -7.49 -5.68 17.90
N VAL A 7 -7.47 -4.89 18.98
CA VAL A 7 -7.02 -3.49 18.94
C VAL A 7 -5.56 -3.39 18.51
N LEU A 8 -4.69 -4.26 19.03
CA LEU A 8 -3.27 -4.29 18.63
C LEU A 8 -3.06 -4.66 17.16
N ILE A 9 -3.82 -5.65 16.65
CA ILE A 9 -3.76 -6.02 15.23
C ILE A 9 -4.24 -4.86 14.36
N TRP A 10 -5.32 -4.20 14.75
CA TRP A 10 -5.85 -3.04 14.02
C TRP A 10 -4.86 -1.88 13.99
N LEU A 11 -4.27 -1.52 15.13
CA LEU A 11 -3.22 -0.50 15.20
C LEU A 11 -2.01 -0.86 14.33
N GLY A 12 -1.60 -2.14 14.35
CA GLY A 12 -0.53 -2.64 13.49
C GLY A 12 -0.85 -2.49 12.00
N SER A 13 -2.07 -2.82 11.58
CA SER A 13 -2.48 -2.65 10.18
C SER A 13 -2.54 -1.19 9.75
N VAL A 14 -3.05 -0.29 10.60
CA VAL A 14 -3.12 1.15 10.29
C VAL A 14 -1.71 1.74 10.17
N PHE A 15 -0.81 1.34 11.08
CA PHE A 15 0.58 1.78 11.04
C PHE A 15 1.31 1.27 9.78
N LEU A 16 1.14 -0.01 9.43
CA LEU A 16 1.72 -0.59 8.23
C LEU A 16 1.25 0.16 6.98
N PHE A 17 -0.06 0.36 6.85
CA PHE A 17 -0.68 1.08 5.74
C PHE A 17 -0.18 2.51 5.63
N THR A 18 -0.07 3.22 6.76
CA THR A 18 0.43 4.60 6.77
C THR A 18 1.88 4.66 6.29
N MET A 19 2.72 3.71 6.71
CA MET A 19 4.12 3.63 6.29
C MET A 19 4.26 3.27 4.81
N THR A 20 3.48 2.31 4.30
CA THR A 20 3.52 1.96 2.88
C THR A 20 2.97 3.08 2.01
N PHE A 21 1.89 3.73 2.43
CA PHE A 21 1.32 4.89 1.75
C PHE A 21 2.32 6.05 1.67
N THR A 22 2.91 6.46 2.79
CA THR A 22 3.89 7.56 2.81
C THR A 22 5.14 7.24 1.99
N THR A 23 5.59 5.98 2.01
CA THR A 23 6.72 5.52 1.19
C THR A 23 6.38 5.58 -0.29
N LEU A 24 5.22 5.06 -0.69
CA LEU A 24 4.76 5.09 -2.09
C LEU A 24 4.54 6.53 -2.57
N PHE A 25 3.93 7.38 -1.75
CA PHE A 25 3.76 8.80 -2.05
C PHE A 25 5.10 9.49 -2.28
N SER A 26 6.10 9.23 -1.42
CA SER A 26 7.43 9.81 -1.58
C SER A 26 8.19 9.28 -2.80
N LEU A 27 7.97 8.04 -3.21
CA LEU A 27 8.67 7.41 -4.34
C LEU A 27 7.99 7.73 -5.68
N CYS A 28 6.67 7.83 -5.71
CA CYS A 28 5.90 8.11 -6.91
C CYS A 28 5.64 9.61 -7.03
N SER A 29 6.58 10.37 -7.59
CA SER A 29 6.35 11.78 -7.92
C SER A 29 5.11 11.95 -8.81
N GLU A 30 4.16 12.76 -8.35
CA GLU A 30 2.92 13.06 -9.06
C GLU A 30 3.18 13.64 -10.46
N GLN A 31 4.11 14.58 -10.58
CA GLN A 31 4.50 15.19 -11.87
C GLN A 31 5.04 14.15 -12.85
N TRP A 32 5.84 13.20 -12.36
CA TRP A 32 6.37 12.13 -13.19
C TRP A 32 5.24 11.22 -13.69
N PHE A 33 4.29 10.88 -12.82
CA PHE A 33 3.14 10.05 -13.16
C PHE A 33 2.22 10.76 -14.16
N TYR A 34 1.96 12.06 -13.95
CA TYR A 34 1.16 12.90 -14.83
C TYR A 34 1.77 12.93 -16.23
N SER A 35 3.06 13.28 -16.32
CA SER A 35 3.78 13.35 -17.60
C SER A 35 3.73 12.02 -18.38
N LYS A 36 3.75 10.89 -17.68
CA LYS A 36 3.74 9.57 -18.29
C LYS A 36 2.35 9.18 -18.79
N ILE A 37 1.30 9.53 -18.04
CA ILE A 37 -0.08 9.24 -18.43
C ILE A 37 -0.56 10.22 -19.50
N SER A 38 -0.23 11.50 -19.38
CA SER A 38 -0.56 12.54 -20.37
C SER A 38 0.12 12.31 -21.72
N ALA A 39 1.20 11.52 -21.78
CA ALA A 39 1.82 11.08 -23.03
C ALA A 39 0.94 10.08 -23.81
N HIS A 40 0.00 9.42 -23.15
CA HIS A 40 -0.90 8.40 -23.73
C HIS A 40 -2.37 8.82 -23.74
N THR A 41 -2.71 9.90 -23.05
CA THR A 41 -4.08 10.44 -22.95
C THR A 41 -4.01 11.94 -23.10
N GLU A 42 -4.81 12.50 -24.01
CA GLU A 42 -4.93 13.96 -24.14
C GLU A 42 -5.36 14.58 -22.80
N PHE A 43 -5.06 15.88 -22.65
CA PHE A 43 -5.19 16.69 -21.44
C PHE A 43 -6.20 16.17 -20.38
N ILE A 44 -5.69 15.82 -19.21
CA ILE A 44 -6.50 15.43 -18.05
C ILE A 44 -6.70 16.64 -17.16
N GLN A 45 -7.96 16.93 -16.83
CA GLN A 45 -8.31 17.99 -15.88
C GLN A 45 -7.73 17.70 -14.49
N GLU A 46 -7.13 18.71 -13.85
CA GLU A 46 -6.40 18.60 -12.58
C GLU A 46 -7.18 17.88 -11.47
N ASN A 47 -8.44 18.24 -11.24
CA ASN A 47 -9.28 17.57 -10.23
C ASN A 47 -9.52 16.08 -10.52
N ILE A 48 -9.62 15.70 -11.81
CA ILE A 48 -9.78 14.29 -12.19
C ILE A 48 -8.45 13.56 -11.97
N TRP A 49 -7.34 14.22 -12.30
CA TRP A 49 -6.00 13.68 -12.08
C TRP A 49 -5.70 13.42 -10.61
N ASP A 50 -5.97 14.37 -9.71
CA ASP A 50 -5.75 14.22 -8.27
C ASP A 50 -6.48 13.00 -7.71
N ASN A 51 -7.74 12.82 -8.12
CA ASN A 51 -8.55 11.69 -7.71
C ASN A 51 -7.99 10.35 -8.24
N ILE A 52 -7.53 10.31 -9.49
CA ILE A 52 -6.91 9.12 -10.08
C ILE A 52 -5.60 8.79 -9.36
N TYR A 53 -4.72 9.78 -9.20
CA TYR A 53 -3.42 9.61 -8.57
C TYR A 53 -3.56 9.15 -7.12
N MET A 54 -4.42 9.79 -6.33
CA MET A 54 -4.72 9.34 -4.97
C MET A 54 -5.31 7.93 -4.96
N SER A 55 -6.25 7.61 -5.85
CA SER A 55 -6.83 6.26 -5.92
C SER A 55 -5.79 5.19 -6.25
N ILE A 56 -4.85 5.49 -7.16
CA ILE A 56 -3.74 4.60 -7.50
C ILE A 56 -2.82 4.41 -6.29
N LEU A 57 -2.50 5.47 -5.55
CA LEU A 57 -1.68 5.37 -4.35
C LEU A 57 -2.38 4.56 -3.26
N PHE A 58 -3.66 4.83 -2.98
CA PHE A 58 -4.45 4.07 -2.02
C PHE A 58 -4.52 2.59 -2.39
N GLY A 59 -4.87 2.28 -3.65
CA GLY A 59 -4.95 0.91 -4.14
C GLY A 59 -3.60 0.21 -4.16
N GLY A 60 -2.55 0.90 -4.60
CA GLY A 60 -1.17 0.40 -4.62
C GLY A 60 -0.66 0.09 -3.22
N SER A 61 -0.92 0.98 -2.25
CA SER A 61 -0.54 0.78 -0.85
C SER A 61 -1.24 -0.44 -0.25
N ALA A 62 -2.55 -0.58 -0.49
CA ALA A 62 -3.30 -1.74 -0.03
C ALA A 62 -2.78 -3.06 -0.64
N LEU A 63 -2.43 -3.07 -1.93
CA LEU A 63 -1.87 -4.24 -2.59
C LEU A 63 -0.49 -4.62 -2.03
N VAL A 64 0.37 -3.63 -1.80
CA VAL A 64 1.68 -3.84 -1.18
C VAL A 64 1.54 -4.39 0.24
N ASP A 65 0.62 -3.84 1.04
CA ASP A 65 0.32 -4.36 2.38
C ASP A 65 -0.15 -5.82 2.35
N ILE A 66 -1.09 -6.16 1.48
CA ILE A 66 -1.59 -7.53 1.31
C ILE A 66 -0.44 -8.47 0.95
N PHE A 67 0.42 -8.06 0.02
CA PHE A 67 1.59 -8.83 -0.39
C PHE A 67 2.58 -9.01 0.77
N LEU A 68 2.87 -7.95 1.51
CA LEU A 68 3.81 -7.99 2.64
C LEU A 68 3.30 -8.89 3.76
N ILE A 69 2.01 -8.79 4.11
CA ILE A 69 1.35 -9.67 5.08
C ILE A 69 1.43 -11.12 4.62
N PHE A 70 1.19 -11.39 3.34
CA PHE A 70 1.28 -12.74 2.77
C PHE A 70 2.70 -13.31 2.89
N VAL A 71 3.72 -12.53 2.52
CA VAL A 71 5.14 -12.95 2.61
C VAL A 71 5.54 -13.21 4.06
N ILE A 72 5.19 -12.32 4.98
CA ILE A 72 5.50 -12.48 6.41
C ILE A 72 4.80 -13.72 6.96
N ALA A 73 3.52 -13.94 6.63
CA ALA A 73 2.78 -15.11 7.07
C ALA A 73 3.42 -16.42 6.56
N LYS A 74 3.85 -16.44 5.28
CA LYS A 74 4.58 -17.58 4.70
C LYS A 74 5.93 -17.81 5.38
N PHE A 75 6.69 -16.76 5.65
CA PHE A 75 7.97 -16.85 6.35
C PHE A 75 7.82 -17.44 7.77
N PHE A 76 6.84 -16.95 8.54
CA PHE A 76 6.54 -17.50 9.87
C PHE A 76 6.06 -18.95 9.82
N ALA A 77 5.25 -19.32 8.82
CA ALA A 77 4.83 -20.70 8.62
C ALA A 77 6.01 -21.63 8.32
N TYR A 78 6.95 -21.18 7.48
CA TYR A 78 8.16 -21.95 7.15
C TYR A 78 9.06 -22.18 8.37
N ARG A 79 9.32 -21.13 9.18
CA ARG A 79 10.10 -21.31 10.41
C ARG A 79 9.47 -22.28 11.40
N LYS A 80 8.14 -22.32 11.48
CA LYS A 80 7.41 -23.24 12.37
C LYS A 80 7.58 -24.71 11.95
N GLN A 81 7.76 -24.98 10.66
CA GLN A 81 8.04 -26.32 10.14
C GLN A 81 9.50 -26.74 10.38
N ALA A 82 10.46 -25.82 10.26
CA ALA A 82 11.88 -26.10 10.49
C ALA A 82 12.26 -26.32 11.98
N ALA A 83 11.39 -25.93 12.91
CA ALA A 83 11.58 -26.10 14.36
C ALA A 83 10.88 -27.35 14.93
N ARG A 84 10.31 -28.21 14.09
CA ARG A 84 9.74 -29.52 14.43
C ARG A 84 10.61 -30.62 13.85
#